data_AF-A0A9N7N490-F1
#
_entry.id   AF-A0A9N7N490-F1
#
_cell.length_a   1.000
_cell.length_b   1.000
_cell.length_c   1.000
_cell.angle_alpha   90.00
_cell.angle_beta   90.00
_cell.angle_gamma   90.00
#
_symmetry.space_group_name_H-M   'P 1'
#
loop_
_entity.id
_entity.type
_entity.pdbx_description
1 polymer ?
#
loop_
_entity_poly.entity_id
_entity_poly.type
_entity_poly.pdbx_seq_one_letter_code
_entity_poly.pdbx_strand_id
1 'polypeptide(L)'
;MGSGEISLTASLQPGLVYETETTDYIQFLCNMGYSTSTIKLMASSYIPHNFSCPCDSHPDFISDMNYPSIAISGLEADKTKTVKRSVTNVGERYSTYEVFVEAPAGLEVQVVPSKLQFTEHVNKLSFQVRFKLTTTSDHEKHSFGSITWVNLKHEVRSPFVVSWA
;
A
#
# COMPACT_ATOMS: atom_id res chain seq x y z
N MET A 1 -1.11 -2.39 -16.93
CA MET A 1 -0.94 -0.92 -17.01
C MET A 1 -1.20 -0.39 -15.61
N GLY A 2 -0.17 0.07 -14.88
CA GLY A 2 -0.18 0.43 -13.44
C GLY A 2 -1.54 0.74 -12.80
N SER A 3 -1.85 2.03 -12.59
CA SER A 3 -3.14 2.47 -12.04
C SER A 3 -4.22 2.69 -13.10
N GLY A 4 -3.85 2.72 -14.38
CA GLY A 4 -4.75 2.97 -15.51
C GLY A 4 -4.42 4.27 -16.25
N GLU A 5 -5.36 4.74 -17.04
CA GLU A 5 -5.29 6.01 -17.77
C GLU A 5 -5.66 7.18 -16.84
N ILE A 6 -5.10 8.36 -17.10
CA ILE A 6 -5.31 9.54 -16.26
C ILE A 6 -6.73 10.11 -16.40
N SER A 7 -7.37 10.38 -15.27
CA SER A 7 -8.59 11.19 -15.19
C SER A 7 -8.27 12.55 -14.58
N LEU A 8 -8.34 13.61 -15.37
CA LEU A 8 -8.00 14.97 -14.92
C LEU A 8 -8.97 15.46 -13.84
N THR A 9 -10.27 15.22 -14.02
CA THR A 9 -11.30 15.69 -13.09
C THR A 9 -11.21 14.99 -11.74
N ALA A 10 -11.00 13.67 -11.72
CA ALA A 10 -10.86 12.92 -10.47
C ALA A 10 -9.57 13.28 -9.72
N SER A 11 -8.48 13.58 -10.45
CA SER A 11 -7.19 13.93 -9.84
C SER A 11 -7.22 15.26 -9.07
N LEU A 12 -8.08 16.20 -9.46
CA LEU A 12 -8.20 17.50 -8.78
C LEU A 12 -8.93 17.42 -7.43
N GLN A 13 -9.82 16.44 -7.27
CA GLN A 13 -10.58 16.20 -6.05
C GLN A 13 -10.58 14.70 -5.73
N PRO A 14 -9.43 14.14 -5.29
CA PRO A 14 -9.25 12.70 -5.16
C PRO A 14 -9.96 12.11 -3.94
N GLY A 15 -10.43 12.93 -3.00
CA GLY A 15 -11.02 12.49 -1.73
C GLY A 15 -9.96 12.03 -0.73
N LEU A 16 -9.21 10.97 -1.05
CA LEU A 16 -8.14 10.44 -0.20
C LEU A 16 -6.79 10.43 -0.93
N VAL A 17 -5.71 10.62 -0.18
CA VAL A 17 -4.33 10.55 -0.69
C VAL A 17 -3.45 9.67 0.19
N TYR A 18 -2.45 9.05 -0.43
CA TYR A 18 -1.42 8.27 0.25
C TYR A 18 -0.16 9.14 0.41
N GLU A 19 -0.04 9.77 1.57
CA GLU A 19 1.12 10.64 1.86
C GLU A 19 2.35 9.81 2.22
N THR A 20 3.50 10.20 1.66
CA THR A 20 4.82 9.63 1.98
C THR A 20 5.79 10.75 2.34
N GLU A 21 6.64 10.50 3.32
CA GLU A 21 7.75 11.36 3.71
C GLU A 21 9.09 10.74 3.33
N THR A 22 10.18 11.50 3.39
CA THR A 22 11.52 11.01 3.08
C THR A 22 11.93 9.80 3.92
N THR A 23 11.46 9.75 5.17
CA THR A 23 11.66 8.62 6.10
C THR A 23 11.05 7.32 5.57
N ASP A 24 9.90 7.36 4.89
CA ASP A 24 9.27 6.18 4.29
C ASP A 24 10.15 5.58 3.18
N TYR A 25 10.76 6.43 2.34
CA TYR A 25 11.68 5.98 1.29
C TYR A 25 12.96 5.38 1.87
N ILE A 26 13.48 5.95 2.95
CA ILE A 26 14.65 5.42 3.66
C ILE A 26 14.32 4.05 4.27
N GLN A 27 13.16 3.91 4.91
CA GLN A 27 12.71 2.64 5.47
C GLN A 27 12.48 1.59 4.39
N PHE A 28 11.92 1.98 3.24
CA PHE A 28 11.80 1.11 2.07
C PHE A 28 13.16 0.59 1.59
N LEU A 29 14.18 1.45 1.48
CA LEU A 29 15.55 1.05 1.13
C LEU A 29 16.14 0.08 2.17
N CYS A 30 15.93 0.34 3.47
CA CYS A 30 16.36 -0.57 4.53
C CYS A 30 15.70 -1.94 4.42
N ASN A 31 14.38 -1.99 4.17
CA ASN A 31 13.62 -3.24 4.02
C ASN A 31 14.05 -4.04 2.78
N MET A 32 14.52 -3.37 1.73
CA MET A 32 15.14 -4.02 0.57
C MET A 32 16.54 -4.58 0.84
N GLY A 33 17.14 -4.31 2.00
CA GLY A 33 18.46 -4.80 2.38
C GLY A 33 19.63 -3.92 1.93
N TYR A 34 19.38 -2.66 1.55
CA TYR A 34 20.46 -1.72 1.27
C TYR A 34 21.27 -1.42 2.53
N SER A 35 22.60 -1.38 2.38
CA SER A 35 23.47 -1.03 3.49
C SER A 35 23.35 0.46 3.86
N THR A 36 23.50 0.76 5.15
CA THR A 36 23.48 2.14 5.67
C THR A 36 24.48 3.05 4.95
N SER A 37 25.64 2.54 4.52
CA SER A 37 26.64 3.33 3.77
C SER A 37 26.14 3.69 2.37
N THR A 38 25.48 2.76 1.67
CA THR A 38 24.85 3.02 0.36
C THR A 38 23.74 4.05 0.48
N ILE A 39 22.87 3.93 1.48
CA ILE A 39 21.77 4.89 1.71
C ILE A 39 22.34 6.28 2.03
N LYS A 40 23.42 6.37 2.82
CA LYS A 40 24.14 7.62 3.08
C LYS A 40 24.70 8.28 1.83
N LEU A 41 25.19 7.51 0.85
CA LEU A 41 25.65 8.09 -0.41
C LEU A 41 24.48 8.67 -1.23
N MET A 42 23.31 8.04 -1.20
CA MET A 42 22.14 8.46 -1.98
C MET A 42 21.35 9.60 -1.34
N ALA A 43 21.26 9.63 -0.01
CA ALA A 43 20.36 10.50 0.74
C ALA A 43 21.08 11.32 1.83
N SER A 44 22.38 11.59 1.67
CA SER A 44 23.23 12.27 2.66
C SER A 44 22.64 13.55 3.25
N SER A 45 21.95 14.35 2.42
CA SER A 45 21.31 15.61 2.84
C SER A 45 20.03 15.43 3.65
N TYR A 46 19.44 14.24 3.63
CA TYR A 46 18.13 13.95 4.24
C TYR A 46 18.20 13.03 5.45
N ILE A 47 19.38 12.51 5.80
CA ILE A 47 19.57 11.60 6.92
C ILE A 47 20.65 12.09 7.87
N PRO A 48 20.47 11.90 9.19
CA PRO A 48 21.48 12.30 10.15
C PRO A 48 22.75 11.46 9.99
N HIS A 49 23.90 12.04 10.35
CA HIS A 49 25.21 11.39 10.18
C HIS A 49 25.30 10.03 10.91
N ASN A 50 24.61 9.90 12.05
CA ASN A 50 24.53 8.68 12.86
C ASN A 50 23.36 7.76 12.47
N PHE A 51 22.71 7.98 11.31
CA PHE A 51 21.65 7.11 10.82
C PHE A 51 22.14 5.65 10.67
N SER A 52 21.25 4.72 11.03
CA SER A 52 21.33 3.29 10.74
C SER A 52 19.93 2.76 10.45
N CYS A 53 19.83 1.76 9.58
CA CYS A 53 18.59 1.03 9.38
C CYS A 53 18.12 0.36 10.68
N PRO A 54 16.80 0.28 10.93
CA PRO A 54 16.23 -0.48 12.02
C PRO A 54 16.66 -1.96 11.99
N CYS A 55 16.91 -2.56 13.15
CA CYS A 55 17.33 -3.97 13.24
C CYS A 55 16.26 -4.97 12.78
N ASP A 56 15.00 -4.55 12.77
CA ASP A 56 13.83 -5.30 12.33
C ASP A 56 13.48 -5.05 10.85
N SER A 57 14.32 -4.32 10.12
CA SER A 57 14.15 -4.17 8.67
C SER A 57 14.15 -5.53 8.00
N HIS A 58 13.09 -5.84 7.25
CA HIS A 58 12.89 -7.15 6.65
C HIS A 58 12.26 -6.99 5.26
N PRO A 59 12.56 -7.88 4.30
CA PRO A 59 11.91 -7.88 2.98
C PRO A 59 10.38 -7.92 3.07
N ASP A 60 9.86 -8.45 4.17
CA ASP A 60 8.42 -8.46 4.38
C ASP A 60 7.78 -7.07 4.49
N PHE A 61 8.53 -6.07 4.93
CA PHE A 61 8.01 -4.71 5.10
C PHE A 61 8.28 -3.81 3.87
N ILE A 62 8.84 -4.35 2.78
CA ILE A 62 9.03 -3.60 1.53
C ILE A 62 7.68 -3.06 1.02
N SER A 63 6.66 -3.91 1.02
CA SER A 63 5.33 -3.55 0.53
C SER A 63 4.59 -2.57 1.45
N ASP A 64 5.09 -2.26 2.66
CA ASP A 64 4.45 -1.35 3.62
C ASP A 64 4.70 0.13 3.34
N MET A 65 5.59 0.47 2.39
CA MET A 65 5.70 1.84 1.90
C MET A 65 4.32 2.36 1.50
N ASN A 66 3.95 3.56 1.96
CA ASN A 66 2.59 4.09 1.83
C ASN A 66 2.26 4.55 0.39
N TYR A 67 2.29 3.63 -0.55
CA TYR A 67 2.16 3.86 -1.99
C TYR A 67 0.73 3.53 -2.46
N PRO A 68 0.18 4.25 -3.46
CA PRO A 68 -1.20 4.07 -3.93
C PRO A 68 -1.45 2.77 -4.72
N SER A 69 -0.48 1.86 -4.76
CA SER A 69 -0.60 0.49 -5.29
C SER A 69 0.12 -0.50 -4.38
N ILE A 70 -0.18 -1.78 -4.54
CA ILE A 70 0.43 -2.86 -3.74
C ILE A 70 1.09 -3.87 -4.67
N ALA A 71 2.35 -4.19 -4.42
CA ALA A 71 3.05 -5.28 -5.08
C ALA A 71 3.55 -6.26 -4.02
N ILE A 72 3.23 -7.54 -4.19
CA ILE A 72 3.71 -8.64 -3.35
C ILE A 72 4.39 -9.65 -4.26
N SER A 73 5.63 -9.98 -3.95
CA SER A 73 6.40 -11.00 -4.66
C SER A 73 6.65 -12.22 -3.78
N GLY A 74 6.54 -13.41 -4.35
CA GLY A 74 6.92 -14.65 -3.67
C GLY A 74 5.99 -15.01 -2.51
N LEU A 75 4.69 -14.77 -2.65
CA LEU A 75 3.70 -15.24 -1.68
C LEU A 75 3.71 -16.77 -1.67
N GLU A 76 4.04 -17.37 -0.54
CA GLU A 76 4.04 -18.83 -0.39
C GLU A 76 2.61 -19.35 -0.16
N ALA A 77 2.38 -20.62 -0.53
CA ALA A 77 1.15 -21.33 -0.20
C ALA A 77 0.93 -21.33 1.33
N ASP A 78 -0.33 -21.21 1.75
CA ASP A 78 -0.79 -21.15 3.15
C ASP A 78 -0.24 -20.00 4.01
N LYS A 79 0.65 -19.14 3.48
CA LYS A 79 1.08 -17.92 4.15
C LYS A 79 0.14 -16.76 3.85
N THR A 80 -0.02 -15.88 4.84
CA THR A 80 -0.76 -14.62 4.68
C THR A 80 0.22 -13.47 4.65
N LYS A 81 0.15 -12.64 3.62
CA LYS A 81 0.89 -11.39 3.54
C LYS A 81 -0.01 -10.23 3.96
N THR A 82 0.40 -9.50 4.99
CA THR A 82 -0.31 -8.28 5.42
C THR A 82 0.48 -7.06 4.99
N VAL A 83 -0.22 -6.09 4.42
CA VAL A 83 0.34 -4.80 3.97
C VAL A 83 -0.40 -3.68 4.68
N LYS A 84 0.32 -2.75 5.29
CA LYS A 84 -0.26 -1.58 5.96
C LYS A 84 -0.28 -0.37 5.02
N ARG A 85 -1.38 0.39 5.07
CA ARG A 85 -1.53 1.66 4.37
C ARG A 85 -2.12 2.71 5.29
N SER A 86 -1.84 3.97 4.98
CA SER A 86 -2.49 5.12 5.61
C SER A 86 -2.97 6.09 4.55
N VAL A 87 -4.20 6.54 4.69
CA VAL A 87 -4.82 7.52 3.80
C VAL A 87 -5.17 8.77 4.58
N THR A 88 -4.91 9.91 3.98
CA THR A 88 -5.29 11.22 4.48
C THR A 88 -6.48 11.73 3.66
N ASN A 89 -7.54 12.14 4.33
CA ASN A 89 -8.70 12.74 3.70
C ASN A 89 -8.40 14.22 3.37
N VAL A 90 -8.49 14.53 2.08
CA VAL A 90 -8.30 15.87 1.51
C VAL A 90 -9.59 16.42 0.88
N GLY A 91 -10.70 15.69 1.06
CA GLY A 91 -12.04 16.10 0.66
C GLY A 91 -12.84 16.70 1.82
N GLU A 92 -14.10 16.29 1.93
CA GLU A 92 -15.02 16.78 2.96
C GLU A 92 -14.64 16.27 4.35
N ARG A 93 -14.63 17.17 5.36
CA ARG A 93 -14.15 16.88 6.72
C ARG A 93 -14.83 15.66 7.37
N TYR A 94 -16.14 15.53 7.15
CA TYR A 94 -16.94 14.40 7.61
C TYR A 94 -17.26 13.51 6.42
N SER A 95 -16.56 12.39 6.31
CA SER A 95 -16.78 11.45 5.23
C SER A 95 -16.54 10.03 5.71
N THR A 96 -17.35 9.10 5.22
CA THR A 96 -17.19 7.67 5.47
C THR A 96 -16.97 6.98 4.14
N TYR A 97 -15.91 6.18 4.07
CA TYR A 97 -15.60 5.35 2.90
C TYR A 97 -15.80 3.88 3.27
N GLU A 98 -16.41 3.12 2.37
CA GLU A 98 -16.51 1.67 2.45
C GLU A 98 -15.57 1.04 1.42
N VAL A 99 -14.96 -0.09 1.76
CA VAL A 99 -14.04 -0.77 0.85
C VAL A 99 -14.80 -1.70 -0.09
N PHE A 100 -14.47 -1.62 -1.37
CA PHE A 100 -14.80 -2.61 -2.38
C PHE A 100 -13.52 -3.33 -2.82
N VAL A 101 -13.57 -4.66 -2.91
CA VAL A 101 -12.40 -5.49 -3.25
C VAL A 101 -12.70 -6.30 -4.50
N GLU A 102 -11.88 -6.10 -5.53
CA GLU A 102 -11.87 -6.90 -6.75
C GLU A 102 -10.73 -7.90 -6.66
N ALA A 103 -11.02 -9.11 -6.18
CA ALA A 103 -10.05 -10.19 -6.07
C ALA A 103 -10.22 -11.21 -7.21
N PRO A 104 -9.13 -11.62 -7.87
CA PRO A 104 -9.16 -12.69 -8.86
C PRO A 104 -9.37 -14.06 -8.20
N ALA A 105 -9.84 -15.04 -8.98
CA ALA A 105 -10.01 -16.41 -8.50
C ALA A 105 -8.68 -16.98 -7.98
N GLY A 106 -8.72 -17.67 -6.83
CA GLY A 106 -7.54 -18.28 -6.21
C GLY A 106 -6.75 -17.38 -5.28
N LEU A 107 -7.12 -16.09 -5.15
CA LEU A 107 -6.52 -15.15 -4.21
C LEU A 107 -7.59 -14.57 -3.28
N GLU A 108 -7.46 -14.84 -1.99
CA GLU A 108 -8.24 -14.18 -0.96
C GLU A 108 -7.60 -12.83 -0.60
N VAL A 109 -8.41 -11.76 -0.63
CA VAL A 109 -7.99 -10.41 -0.28
C VAL A 109 -8.96 -9.83 0.74
N GLN A 110 -8.46 -9.49 1.93
CA GLN A 110 -9.25 -8.93 3.01
C GLN A 110 -8.70 -7.56 3.43
N VAL A 111 -9.57 -6.56 3.57
CA VAL A 111 -9.21 -5.23 4.08
C VAL A 111 -9.80 -5.00 5.47
N VAL A 112 -8.97 -4.52 6.40
CA VAL A 112 -9.37 -4.26 7.80
C VAL A 112 -8.87 -2.88 8.25
N PRO A 113 -9.75 -2.00 8.75
CA PRO A 113 -11.22 -2.14 8.81
C PRO A 113 -11.84 -2.07 7.39
N SER A 114 -13.11 -2.48 7.24
CA SER A 114 -13.85 -2.35 5.98
C SER A 114 -14.48 -0.97 5.76
N LYS A 115 -14.43 -0.10 6.77
CA LYS A 115 -14.90 1.29 6.71
C LYS A 115 -13.88 2.24 7.32
N LEU A 116 -13.71 3.41 6.70
CA LEU A 116 -12.90 4.51 7.21
C LEU A 116 -13.80 5.71 7.45
N GLN A 117 -13.91 6.14 8.71
CA GLN A 117 -14.74 7.27 9.11
C GLN A 117 -13.86 8.45 9.52
N PHE A 118 -13.84 9.47 8.67
CA PHE A 118 -13.12 10.71 8.91
C PHE A 118 -14.02 11.72 9.63
N THR A 119 -13.39 12.50 10.51
CA THR A 119 -14.02 13.58 11.25
C THR A 119 -13.12 14.81 11.21
N GLU A 120 -13.61 15.93 11.74
CA GLU A 120 -12.80 17.15 11.84
C GLU A 120 -11.47 16.98 12.60
N HIS A 121 -11.40 16.05 13.55
CA HIS A 121 -10.19 15.78 14.33
C HIS A 121 -9.41 14.54 13.87
N VAL A 122 -9.96 13.77 12.93
CA VAL A 122 -9.38 12.53 12.43
C VAL A 122 -9.39 12.58 10.91
N ASN A 123 -8.32 13.11 10.35
CA ASN A 123 -8.13 13.24 8.90
C ASN A 123 -7.22 12.17 8.30
N LYS A 124 -6.47 11.42 9.11
CA LYS A 124 -5.58 10.33 8.66
C LYS A 124 -5.96 9.04 9.35
N LEU A 125 -6.15 7.98 8.56
CA LEU A 125 -6.52 6.66 9.05
C LEU A 125 -5.67 5.58 8.38
N SER A 126 -5.35 4.53 9.14
CA SER A 126 -4.64 3.37 8.62
C SER A 126 -5.57 2.17 8.42
N PHE A 127 -5.24 1.35 7.45
CA PHE A 127 -5.87 0.05 7.21
C PHE A 127 -4.82 -0.99 6.84
N GLN A 128 -5.21 -2.25 6.88
CA GLN A 128 -4.41 -3.39 6.48
C GLN A 128 -5.08 -4.12 5.33
N VAL A 129 -4.28 -4.62 4.40
CA VAL A 129 -4.72 -5.51 3.33
C VAL A 129 -4.01 -6.85 3.51
N ARG A 130 -4.77 -7.92 3.60
CA ARG A 130 -4.28 -9.28 3.79
C ARG A 130 -4.50 -10.07 2.52
N PHE A 131 -3.45 -10.72 2.06
CA PHE A 131 -3.43 -11.55 0.86
C PHE A 131 -3.09 -12.97 1.24
N LYS A 132 -3.89 -13.93 0.76
CA LYS A 132 -3.68 -15.36 0.97
C LYS A 132 -4.06 -16.14 -0.28
N LEU A 133 -3.23 -17.07 -0.70
CA LEU A 133 -3.56 -17.98 -1.81
C LEU A 133 -4.56 -19.02 -1.31
N THR A 134 -5.65 -19.23 -2.05
CA THR A 134 -6.65 -20.26 -1.75
C THR A 134 -6.54 -21.45 -2.70
N THR A 135 -6.05 -21.22 -3.92
CA THR A 135 -5.73 -22.27 -4.90
C THR A 135 -4.55 -21.80 -5.73
N THR A 136 -3.52 -22.63 -5.84
CA THR A 136 -2.38 -22.38 -6.73
C THR A 136 -2.68 -23.01 -8.09
N SER A 137 -2.82 -22.20 -9.14
CA SER A 137 -2.69 -22.67 -10.51
C SER A 137 -1.20 -22.83 -10.82
N ASP A 138 -0.80 -23.96 -11.39
CA ASP A 138 0.60 -24.21 -11.79
C ASP A 138 1.04 -23.35 -13.00
N HIS A 139 0.09 -22.70 -13.69
CA HIS A 139 0.34 -22.03 -14.97
C HIS A 139 0.44 -20.49 -14.87
N GLU A 140 -0.25 -19.86 -13.93
CA GLU A 140 -0.18 -18.42 -13.71
C GLU A 140 0.53 -18.15 -12.38
N LYS A 141 1.64 -17.41 -12.43
CA LYS A 141 2.44 -17.04 -11.23
C LYS A 141 2.16 -15.63 -10.72
N HIS A 142 1.18 -14.95 -11.33
CA HIS A 142 0.82 -13.57 -11.01
C HIS A 142 -0.69 -13.40 -11.07
N SER A 143 -1.23 -12.61 -10.16
CA SER A 143 -2.63 -12.21 -10.18
C SER A 143 -2.80 -10.72 -9.90
N PHE A 144 -3.82 -10.14 -10.53
CA PHE A 144 -4.10 -8.71 -10.48
C PHE A 144 -5.51 -8.47 -9.92
N GLY A 145 -5.65 -7.39 -9.18
CA GLY A 145 -6.95 -6.95 -8.68
C GLY A 145 -6.88 -5.52 -8.16
N SER A 146 -7.88 -5.13 -7.38
CA SER A 146 -7.93 -3.79 -6.80
C SER A 146 -8.62 -3.75 -5.45
N ILE A 147 -8.27 -2.75 -4.66
CA ILE A 147 -9.12 -2.26 -3.56
C ILE A 147 -9.58 -0.86 -3.93
N THR A 148 -10.82 -0.52 -3.65
CA THR A 148 -11.37 0.80 -3.92
C THR A 148 -12.12 1.30 -2.70
N TRP A 149 -11.70 2.44 -2.16
CA TRP A 149 -12.45 3.15 -1.13
C TRP A 149 -13.52 4.01 -1.80
N VAL A 150 -14.79 3.74 -1.50
CA VAL A 150 -15.94 4.38 -2.15
C VAL A 150 -16.75 5.15 -1.12
N ASN A 151 -17.16 6.36 -1.48
CA ASN A 151 -18.27 7.07 -0.82
C ASN A 151 -19.22 7.62 -1.89
N LEU A 152 -20.16 8.50 -1.52
CA LEU A 152 -21.14 9.06 -2.46
C LEU A 152 -20.54 9.92 -3.59
N LYS A 153 -19.26 10.33 -3.50
CA LYS A 153 -18.64 11.33 -4.38
C LYS A 153 -17.29 10.90 -4.96
N HIS A 154 -16.52 10.09 -4.25
CA HIS A 154 -15.16 9.72 -4.62
C HIS A 154 -15.00 8.21 -4.65
N GLU A 155 -14.20 7.74 -5.61
CA GLU A 155 -13.71 6.38 -5.71
C GLU A 155 -12.17 6.42 -5.72
N VAL A 156 -11.55 5.86 -4.70
CA VAL A 156 -10.09 5.87 -4.53
C VAL A 156 -9.57 4.46 -4.71
N ARG A 157 -9.20 4.16 -5.96
CA ARG A 157 -8.75 2.83 -6.39
C ARG A 157 -7.24 2.66 -6.24
N SER A 158 -6.85 1.54 -5.64
CA SER A 158 -5.47 1.08 -5.54
C SER A 158 -5.34 -0.30 -6.18
N PRO A 159 -4.63 -0.43 -7.32
CA PRO A 159 -4.38 -1.74 -7.92
C PRO A 159 -3.40 -2.54 -7.06
N PHE A 160 -3.50 -3.85 -7.15
CA PHE A 160 -2.48 -4.75 -6.61
C PHE A 160 -2.04 -5.79 -7.62
N VAL A 161 -0.81 -6.25 -7.44
CA VAL A 161 -0.26 -7.45 -8.08
C VAL A 161 0.35 -8.36 -7.01
N VAL A 162 0.04 -9.65 -7.09
CA VAL A 162 0.60 -10.67 -6.22
C VAL A 162 1.26 -11.73 -7.09
N SER A 163 2.49 -12.10 -6.77
CA SER A 163 3.17 -13.24 -7.40
C SER A 163 3.53 -14.31 -6.39
N TRP A 164 3.62 -15.55 -6.84
CA TRP A 164 4.03 -16.71 -6.05
C TRP A 164 5.03 -17.58 -6.80
N ALA A 165 5.76 -18.41 -6.04
CA ALA A 165 6.81 -19.29 -6.55
C ALA A 165 6.23 -20.61 -7.06
#